data_AF-A0A9D0ID75-F1
#
_entry.id   AF-A0A9D0ID75-F1
#
_cell.length_a   1.000
_cell.length_b   1.000
_cell.length_c   1.000
_cell.angle_alpha   90.00
_cell.angle_beta   90.00
_cell.angle_gamma   90.00
#
_symmetry.space_group_name_H-M   'P 1'
#
loop_
_entity.id
_entity.type
_entity.pdbx_description
1 polymer ?
#
loop_
_entity_poly.entity_id
_entity_poly.type
_entity_poly.pdbx_seq_one_letter_code
_entity_poly.pdbx_strand_id
1 'polypeptide(L)'
;MGTKEVLRGGIEAARAGRKAEAWAAFRAVLREDPFNEAALLWLAFLSDDPRASLSYIARALEAHPESPRAHAALRWARQRAAISSPPAPASVRSELPPPAPSRPRRLYRAVAGMALVLGLLLLVVGAVGWDLRGAAHPQP
;
A
#
# COMPACT_ATOMS: atom_id res chain seq x y z
N MET A 1 -23.56 12.22 -5.69
CA MET A 1 -22.22 12.77 -5.98
C MET A 1 -21.80 12.26 -7.34
N GLY A 2 -21.26 13.10 -8.22
CA GLY A 2 -20.80 12.60 -9.52
C GLY A 2 -19.53 11.76 -9.36
N THR A 3 -19.31 10.84 -10.30
CA THR A 3 -18.16 9.92 -10.32
C THR A 3 -16.82 10.66 -10.29
N LYS A 4 -16.76 11.85 -10.90
CA LYS A 4 -15.57 12.71 -10.94
C LYS A 4 -15.23 13.28 -9.57
N GLU A 5 -16.22 13.70 -8.80
CA GLU A 5 -16.05 14.22 -7.44
C GLU A 5 -15.58 13.12 -6.49
N VAL A 6 -16.16 11.93 -6.60
CA VAL A 6 -15.73 10.75 -5.82
C VAL A 6 -14.29 10.36 -6.16
N LEU A 7 -13.92 10.38 -7.45
CA LEU A 7 -12.56 10.12 -7.90
C LEU A 7 -11.57 11.14 -7.29
N ARG A 8 -11.89 12.43 -7.36
CA ARG A 8 -11.05 13.49 -6.80
C ARG A 8 -10.88 13.34 -5.29
N GLY A 9 -11.96 13.08 -4.56
CA GLY A 9 -11.92 12.81 -3.13
C GLY A 9 -11.05 11.60 -2.78
N GLY A 10 -11.12 10.52 -3.59
CA GLY A 10 -10.26 9.35 -3.44
C GLY A 10 -8.77 9.67 -3.62
N ILE A 11 -8.43 10.54 -4.58
CA ILE A 11 -7.04 11.00 -4.80
C ILE A 11 -6.55 11.84 -3.62
N GLU A 12 -7.37 12.75 -3.12
CA GLU A 12 -7.04 13.58 -1.97
C GLU A 12 -6.84 12.73 -0.70
N ALA A 13 -7.71 11.73 -0.48
CA ALA A 13 -7.55 10.76 0.60
C ALA A 13 -6.27 9.93 0.46
N ALA A 14 -5.95 9.46 -0.76
CA ALA A 14 -4.71 8.70 -1.01
C ALA A 14 -3.46 9.54 -0.71
N ARG A 15 -3.44 10.80 -1.15
CA ARG A 15 -2.34 11.75 -0.89
C ARG A 15 -2.18 12.06 0.60
N ALA A 16 -3.28 12.13 1.33
CA ALA A 16 -3.29 12.33 2.77
C ALA A 16 -3.00 11.05 3.58
N GLY A 17 -2.66 9.93 2.93
CA GLY A 17 -2.37 8.66 3.60
C GLY A 17 -3.60 7.92 4.14
N ARG A 18 -4.82 8.43 3.90
CA ARG A 18 -6.09 7.80 4.30
C ARG A 18 -6.46 6.68 3.33
N LYS A 19 -5.68 5.60 3.37
CA LYS A 19 -5.78 4.48 2.41
C LYS A 19 -7.18 3.85 2.37
N ALA A 20 -7.83 3.65 3.51
CA ALA A 20 -9.15 3.01 3.56
C ALA A 20 -10.23 3.83 2.85
N GLU A 21 -10.26 5.15 3.10
CA GLU A 21 -11.16 6.09 2.43
C GLU A 21 -10.90 6.13 0.91
N ALA A 22 -9.62 6.20 0.52
CA ALA A 22 -9.24 6.17 -0.88
C ALA A 22 -9.70 4.89 -1.58
N TRP A 23 -9.47 3.73 -0.96
CA TRP A 23 -9.92 2.42 -1.46
C TRP A 23 -11.44 2.38 -1.65
N ALA A 24 -12.21 2.88 -0.67
CA ALA A 24 -13.66 2.94 -0.77
C ALA A 24 -14.14 3.85 -1.92
N ALA A 25 -13.51 5.01 -2.07
CA ALA A 25 -13.82 5.96 -3.14
C ALA A 25 -13.54 5.36 -4.54
N PHE A 26 -12.37 4.77 -4.77
CA PHE A 26 -12.06 4.17 -6.07
C PHE A 26 -12.94 2.96 -6.38
N ARG A 27 -13.31 2.15 -5.39
CA ARG A 27 -14.29 1.08 -5.58
C ARG A 27 -15.68 1.62 -5.91
N ALA A 28 -16.08 2.75 -5.34
CA ALA A 28 -17.33 3.41 -5.71
C ALA A 28 -17.27 3.90 -7.17
N VAL A 29 -16.16 4.49 -7.62
CA VAL A 29 -15.96 4.85 -9.03
C VAL A 29 -16.09 3.62 -9.94
N LEU A 30 -15.48 2.49 -9.58
CA LEU A 30 -15.55 1.27 -10.38
C LEU A 30 -16.92 0.58 -10.39
N ARG A 31 -17.81 0.90 -9.45
CA ARG A 31 -19.21 0.42 -9.51
C ARG A 31 -20.00 1.15 -10.59
N GLU A 32 -19.69 2.43 -10.82
CA GLU A 32 -20.33 3.24 -11.87
C GLU A 32 -19.64 3.04 -13.24
N ASP A 33 -18.31 3.00 -13.26
CA ASP A 33 -17.49 2.80 -14.45
C ASP A 33 -16.42 1.71 -14.16
N PRO A 34 -16.71 0.44 -14.47
CA PRO A 34 -15.80 -0.69 -14.22
C PRO A 34 -14.44 -0.61 -14.94
N PHE A 35 -14.35 0.25 -15.97
CA PHE A 35 -13.20 0.42 -16.84
C PHE A 35 -12.46 1.74 -16.57
N ASN A 36 -12.81 2.44 -15.49
CA ASN A 36 -12.19 3.71 -15.16
C ASN A 36 -10.69 3.54 -14.91
N GLU A 37 -9.88 4.02 -15.85
CA GLU A 37 -8.44 3.85 -15.84
C GLU A 37 -7.82 4.38 -14.54
N ALA A 38 -8.19 5.60 -14.15
CA ALA A 38 -7.61 6.26 -12.98
C ALA A 38 -7.91 5.46 -11.71
N ALA A 39 -9.16 5.04 -11.49
CA ALA A 39 -9.51 4.25 -10.32
C ALA A 39 -8.80 2.89 -10.28
N LEU A 40 -8.68 2.19 -11.43
CA LEU A 40 -7.92 0.94 -11.51
C LEU A 40 -6.43 1.15 -11.16
N LEU A 41 -5.79 2.18 -11.71
CA LEU A 41 -4.38 2.46 -11.43
C LEU A 41 -4.15 2.89 -9.98
N TRP A 42 -5.07 3.63 -9.36
CA TRP A 42 -4.98 3.97 -7.94
C TRP A 42 -5.18 2.76 -7.02
N LEU A 43 -6.10 1.85 -7.35
CA LEU A 43 -6.24 0.58 -6.61
C LEU A 43 -4.99 -0.31 -6.77
N ALA A 44 -4.39 -0.31 -7.96
CA ALA A 44 -3.10 -0.96 -8.17
C ALA A 44 -2.00 -0.34 -7.30
N PHE A 45 -2.02 0.99 -7.15
CA PHE A 45 -1.03 1.71 -6.34
C PHE A 45 -1.15 1.38 -4.86
N LEU A 46 -2.39 1.37 -4.36
CA LEU A 46 -2.69 1.14 -2.95
C LEU A 46 -2.66 -0.35 -2.54
N SER A 47 -2.44 -1.27 -3.48
CA SER A 47 -2.34 -2.70 -3.20
C SER A 47 -0.97 -3.07 -2.63
N ASP A 48 -0.97 -3.69 -1.44
CA ASP A 48 0.25 -4.17 -0.78
C ASP A 48 0.76 -5.50 -1.37
N ASP A 49 -0.09 -6.24 -2.10
CA ASP A 49 0.31 -7.44 -2.85
C ASP A 49 0.68 -7.06 -4.30
N PRO A 50 1.92 -7.32 -4.73
CA PRO A 50 2.34 -7.08 -6.10
C PRO A 50 1.46 -7.79 -7.15
N ARG A 51 0.92 -8.98 -6.84
CA ARG A 51 0.04 -9.71 -7.77
C ARG A 51 -1.31 -9.01 -7.92
N ALA A 52 -1.91 -8.59 -6.81
CA ALA A 52 -3.14 -7.79 -6.85
C ALA A 52 -2.93 -6.47 -7.62
N SER A 53 -1.80 -5.79 -7.42
CA SER A 53 -1.44 -4.58 -8.18
C SER A 53 -1.41 -4.84 -9.69
N LEU A 54 -0.74 -5.91 -10.12
CA LEU A 54 -0.69 -6.31 -11.53
C LEU A 54 -2.07 -6.63 -12.11
N SER A 55 -2.98 -7.23 -11.33
CA SER A 55 -4.33 -7.55 -11.83
C SER A 55 -5.16 -6.30 -12.15
N TYR A 56 -5.07 -5.24 -11.34
CA TYR A 56 -5.75 -3.97 -11.61
C TYR A 56 -5.16 -3.25 -12.82
N ILE A 57 -3.83 -3.31 -12.99
CA ILE A 57 -3.15 -2.73 -14.15
C ILE A 57 -3.51 -3.48 -15.43
N ALA A 58 -3.61 -4.81 -15.38
CA ALA A 58 -4.03 -5.63 -16.52
C ALA A 58 -5.43 -5.21 -16.99
N ARG A 59 -6.39 -5.07 -16.06
CA ARG A 59 -7.73 -4.55 -16.38
C ARG A 59 -7.71 -3.15 -16.99
N ALA A 60 -6.81 -2.27 -16.52
CA ALA A 60 -6.68 -0.93 -17.08
C ALA A 60 -6.14 -0.96 -18.51
N LEU A 61 -5.20 -1.86 -18.82
CA LEU A 61 -4.66 -2.07 -20.17
C LEU A 61 -5.64 -2.77 -21.10
N GLU A 62 -6.48 -3.68 -20.59
CA GLU A 62 -7.57 -4.27 -21.37
C GLU A 62 -8.57 -3.21 -21.85
N ALA A 63 -8.92 -2.27 -20.96
CA ALA A 63 -9.82 -1.16 -21.30
C ALA A 63 -9.15 -0.06 -22.12
N HIS A 64 -7.89 0.25 -21.83
CA HIS A 64 -7.12 1.37 -22.41
C HIS A 64 -5.76 0.88 -22.91
N PRO A 65 -5.73 0.11 -24.02
CA PRO A 65 -4.53 -0.59 -24.47
C PRO A 65 -3.40 0.35 -24.90
N GLU A 66 -3.71 1.59 -25.29
CA GLU A 66 -2.69 2.56 -25.70
C GLU A 66 -2.29 3.53 -24.57
N SER A 67 -2.81 3.36 -23.35
CA SER A 67 -2.54 4.31 -22.28
C SER A 67 -1.06 4.32 -21.87
N PRO A 68 -0.35 5.45 -21.99
CA PRO A 68 1.03 5.56 -21.51
C PRO A 68 1.12 5.39 -19.99
N ARG A 69 0.06 5.79 -19.25
CA ARG A 69 0.00 5.72 -17.79
C ARG A 69 -0.13 4.28 -17.31
N ALA A 70 -1.00 3.48 -17.93
CA ALA A 70 -1.17 2.09 -17.58
C ALA A 70 0.11 1.27 -17.88
N HIS A 71 0.80 1.57 -18.99
CA HIS A 71 2.11 0.97 -19.27
C HIS A 71 3.19 1.37 -18.28
N ALA A 72 3.22 2.63 -17.83
CA ALA A 72 4.13 3.07 -16.79
C ALA A 72 3.86 2.36 -15.46
N ALA A 73 2.59 2.20 -15.09
CA ALA A 73 2.18 1.45 -13.90
C ALA A 73 2.61 -0.03 -13.99
N LEU A 74 2.51 -0.65 -15.17
CA LEU A 74 2.96 -2.03 -15.39
C LEU A 74 4.47 -2.19 -15.13
N ARG A 75 5.29 -1.27 -15.65
CA ARG A 75 6.75 -1.28 -15.39
C ARG A 75 7.05 -1.16 -13.91
N TRP A 76 6.40 -0.21 -13.24
CA TRP A 76 6.53 0.01 -11.79
C TRP A 76 6.12 -1.22 -10.95
N ALA A 77 5.00 -1.87 -11.30
CA ALA A 77 4.52 -3.05 -10.59
C ALA A 77 5.43 -4.27 -10.78
N ARG A 78 5.97 -4.47 -12.00
CA ARG A 78 6.94 -5.54 -12.29
C ARG A 78 8.24 -5.39 -11.49
N GLN A 79 8.77 -4.16 -11.41
CA GLN A 79 9.96 -3.89 -10.59
C GLN A 79 9.71 -4.21 -9.11
N ARG A 80 8.55 -3.83 -8.56
CA ARG A 80 8.20 -4.15 -7.17
C ARG A 80 8.04 -5.65 -6.94
N ALA A 81 7.43 -6.36 -7.89
CA ALA A 81 7.26 -7.82 -7.81
C ALA A 81 8.61 -8.55 -7.83
N ALA A 82 9.56 -8.08 -8.65
CA ALA A 82 10.91 -8.63 -8.70
C ALA A 82 11.67 -8.44 -7.38
N ILE A 83 11.51 -7.31 -6.69
CA ILE A 83 12.11 -7.06 -5.37
C ILE A 83 11.45 -7.94 -4.28
N SER A 84 10.15 -8.20 -4.42
CA SER A 84 9.37 -8.96 -3.43
C SER A 84 9.49 -10.48 -3.58
N SER A 85 10.07 -10.96 -4.70
CA SER A 85 10.37 -12.36 -4.93
C SER A 85 11.87 -12.56 -4.76
N PRO A 86 12.34 -13.50 -3.92
CA PRO A 86 13.76 -13.88 -3.96
C PRO A 86 14.11 -14.32 -5.38
N PRO A 87 15.32 -14.01 -5.88
CA PRO A 87 15.75 -14.49 -7.19
C PRO A 87 15.61 -16.01 -7.18
N ALA A 88 14.72 -16.53 -8.02
CA ALA A 88 14.67 -17.96 -8.25
C ALA A 88 16.06 -18.35 -8.78
N PRO A 89 16.77 -19.32 -8.15
CA PRO A 89 18.02 -19.80 -8.71
C PRO A 89 17.73 -20.29 -10.13
N ALA A 90 18.41 -19.69 -11.10
CA ALA A 90 18.29 -20.02 -12.50
C ALA A 90 18.94 -21.38 -12.80
N SER A 91 18.41 -22.48 -12.25
CA SER A 91 18.85 -23.86 -12.56
C SER A 91 18.16 -24.91 -11.70
N VAL A 92 16.89 -25.25 -11.97
CA VAL A 92 16.43 -26.63 -11.75
C VAL A 92 15.48 -27.00 -12.89
N ARG A 93 16.07 -27.31 -14.04
CA ARG A 93 15.43 -28.13 -15.05
C ARG A 93 15.26 -29.51 -14.42
N SER A 94 14.01 -29.90 -14.14
CA SER A 94 13.60 -31.25 -13.77
C SER A 94 14.28 -31.89 -12.54
N GLU A 95 13.83 -31.55 -11.34
CA GLU A 95 13.64 -32.59 -10.32
C GLU A 95 12.50 -32.15 -9.42
N LEU A 96 11.40 -32.90 -9.45
CA LEU A 96 10.16 -32.63 -8.73
C LEU A 96 10.41 -32.90 -7.23
N PRO A 97 10.45 -31.89 -6.35
CA PRO A 97 10.52 -32.15 -4.91
C PRO A 97 9.10 -32.45 -4.39
N PRO A 98 8.94 -33.29 -3.36
CA PRO A 98 7.64 -33.72 -2.84
C PRO A 98 6.78 -32.53 -2.38
N PRO A 99 5.43 -32.64 -2.41
CA PRO A 99 4.55 -31.57 -1.98
C PRO A 99 4.75 -31.31 -0.48
N ALA A 100 5.51 -30.28 -0.14
CA ALA A 100 5.58 -29.78 1.22
C ALA A 100 4.22 -29.16 1.60
N PRO A 101 3.73 -29.36 2.83
CA PRO A 101 2.47 -28.79 3.28
C PRO A 101 2.53 -27.25 3.19
N SER A 102 1.57 -26.67 2.48
CA SER A 102 1.35 -25.24 2.37
C SER A 102 0.97 -24.67 3.75
N ARG A 103 1.98 -24.21 4.50
CA ARG A 103 1.76 -23.47 5.76
C ARG A 103 0.93 -22.21 5.46
N PRO A 104 -0.14 -21.92 6.22
CA PRO A 104 -0.96 -20.75 5.97
C PRO A 104 -0.13 -19.48 6.24
N ARG A 105 0.23 -18.75 5.17
CA ARG A 105 0.91 -17.44 5.18
C ARG A 105 0.00 -16.31 5.72
N ARG A 106 -0.85 -16.59 6.70
CA ARG A 106 -1.94 -15.71 7.13
C ARG A 106 -1.66 -14.93 8.41
N LEU A 107 -0.54 -15.13 9.11
CA LEU A 107 -0.39 -14.58 10.46
C LEU A 107 0.95 -13.91 10.81
N TYR A 108 1.70 -13.39 9.84
CA TYR A 108 2.92 -12.60 10.12
C TYR A 108 2.97 -11.25 9.40
N ARG A 109 1.85 -10.51 9.41
CA ARG A 109 1.82 -9.09 8.99
C ARG A 109 1.16 -8.15 10.01
N ALA A 110 1.06 -8.58 11.27
CA ALA A 110 0.41 -7.79 12.32
C ALA A 110 1.38 -7.12 13.32
N VAL A 111 2.71 -7.33 13.26
CA VAL A 111 3.58 -6.90 14.39
C VAL A 111 4.75 -5.99 14.01
N ALA A 112 5.22 -5.93 12.76
CA ALA A 112 6.48 -5.25 12.48
C ALA A 112 6.39 -3.72 12.22
N GLY A 113 5.19 -3.15 12.05
CA GLY A 113 5.01 -1.70 11.82
C GLY A 113 4.75 -0.88 13.08
N MET A 114 4.36 -1.53 14.19
CA MET A 114 3.88 -0.84 15.40
C MET A 114 5.02 -0.35 16.30
N ALA A 115 6.17 -1.06 16.32
CA ALA A 115 7.27 -0.75 17.22
C ALA A 115 7.99 0.57 16.90
N LEU A 116 8.02 0.98 15.62
CA LEU A 116 8.70 2.21 15.18
C LEU A 116 7.94 3.48 15.55
N VAL A 117 6.60 3.42 15.56
CA VAL A 117 5.75 4.58 15.90
C VAL A 117 5.66 4.75 17.43
N LEU A 118 5.56 3.66 18.20
CA LEU A 118 5.57 3.74 19.67
C LEU A 118 6.91 4.23 20.24
N GLY A 119 8.04 3.82 19.63
CA GLY A 119 9.37 4.27 20.05
C GLY A 119 9.60 5.76 19.80
N LEU A 120 9.09 6.29 18.68
CA LEU A 120 9.19 7.72 18.36
C LEU A 120 8.28 8.58 19.26
N LEU A 121 7.10 8.07 19.63
CA LEU A 121 6.15 8.78 20.49
C LEU A 121 6.64 8.91 21.94
N LEU A 122 7.33 7.88 22.46
CA LEU A 122 7.95 7.92 23.80
C LEU A 122 9.13 8.89 23.89
N LEU A 123 9.90 9.09 22.80
CA LEU A 123 10.99 10.06 22.76
C LEU A 123 10.50 11.51 22.81
N VAL A 124 9.35 11.81 22.21
CA VAL A 124 8.79 13.18 22.19
C VAL A 124 8.17 13.56 23.54
N VAL A 125 7.54 12.62 24.26
CA VAL A 125 6.96 12.88 25.59
C VAL A 125 8.04 13.07 26.66
N GLY A 126 9.16 12.37 26.55
CA GLY A 126 10.29 12.51 27.49
C GLY A 126 10.98 13.88 27.42
N ALA A 127 11.02 14.52 26.25
CA ALA A 127 11.67 15.82 26.07
C ALA A 127 10.83 17.01 26.58
N VAL A 128 9.49 16.90 26.56
CA VAL A 128 8.59 17.99 26.98
C VAL A 128 8.33 17.98 28.50
N GLY A 129 8.53 16.85 29.18
CA GLY A 129 8.27 16.70 30.62
C GLY A 129 9.35 17.27 31.57
N TRP A 130 10.53 17.65 31.07
CA TRP A 130 11.63 18.15 31.91
C TRP A 130 11.60 19.67 32.13
N ASP A 131 10.91 20.42 31.27
CA ASP A 131 10.98 21.88 31.23
C ASP A 131 10.07 22.61 32.25
N LEU A 132 9.26 21.88 33.05
CA LEU A 132 8.31 22.49 34.01
C LEU A 132 8.52 22.08 35.48
N ARG A 133 9.64 21.46 35.85
CA ARG A 133 9.94 21.05 37.24
C ARG A 133 11.06 21.83 37.93
N GLY A 134 11.54 22.92 37.33
CA GLY A 134 12.73 23.66 37.78
C GLY A 134 12.51 25.08 38.32
N ALA A 135 11.38 25.42 38.95
CA ALA A 135 11.25 26.71 39.66
C ALA A 135 10.12 26.71 40.72
N ALA A 136 10.30 25.95 41.80
CA ALA A 136 9.55 26.17 43.04
C ALA A 136 10.49 25.93 44.23
N HIS A 137 11.20 26.97 44.65
CA HIS A 137 11.79 27.04 45.99
C HIS A 137 11.08 28.13 46.80
N PRO A 138 10.34 27.78 47.86
CA PRO A 138 9.79 28.73 48.81
C PRO A 138 10.89 29.25 49.74
N GLN A 139 10.90 30.55 50.04
CA GLN A 139 11.68 31.12 51.13
C GLN A 139 10.76 31.40 52.33
N PRO A 140 11.16 31.06 53.57
CA PRO A 140 10.51 31.54 54.79
C PRO A 140 10.84 33.01 55.10
#